data_AF-A0A1Q4VIZ0-F1
#
_entry.id   AF-A0A1Q4VIZ0-F1
#
_cell.length_a   1.000
_cell.length_b   1.000
_cell.length_c   1.000
_cell.angle_alpha   90.00
_cell.angle_beta   90.00
_cell.angle_gamma   90.00
#
_symmetry.space_group_name_H-M   'P 1'
#
loop_
_entity.id
_entity.type
_entity.pdbx_description
1 polymer ?
#
loop_
_entity_poly.entity_id
_entity_poly.type
_entity_poly.pdbx_seq_one_letter_code
_entity_poly.pdbx_strand_id
1 'polypeptide(L)'
;MLMGQAKRAAAALARLGVRAGDPVAVHLPLVPESVIVTLACGRLNAVRTTLPVYLTVPELADAARDSGAKVIITADAAFWDGAVRPVKPVLDRALRRDCPQVRSVLVVNRTSRPVSWTAGRDHWWHEALATR
;
A
#
# COMPACT_ATOMS: atom_id res chain seq x y z
N MET A 1 -21.06 -1.75 -3.93
CA MET A 1 -20.61 -0.56 -4.70
C MET A 1 -19.46 0.16 -4.02
N LEU A 2 -18.67 0.93 -4.77
CA LEU A 2 -17.38 1.56 -4.41
C LEU A 2 -17.29 2.14 -2.99
N MET A 3 -18.32 2.87 -2.52
CA MET A 3 -18.32 3.46 -1.16
C MET A 3 -18.25 2.41 -0.05
N GLY A 4 -18.84 1.23 -0.26
CA GLY A 4 -18.74 0.12 0.69
C GLY A 4 -17.31 -0.43 0.81
N GLN A 5 -16.57 -0.50 -0.30
CA GLN A 5 -15.15 -0.86 -0.28
C GLN A 5 -14.33 0.22 0.45
N ALA A 6 -14.59 1.49 0.18
CA ALA A 6 -13.92 2.61 0.85
C ALA A 6 -14.16 2.62 2.37
N LYS A 7 -15.39 2.32 2.82
CA LYS A 7 -15.71 2.19 4.25
C LYS A 7 -14.90 1.05 4.91
N ARG A 8 -14.82 -0.11 4.25
CA ARG A 8 -14.04 -1.26 4.79
C ARG A 8 -12.53 -0.99 4.77
N ALA A 9 -12.02 -0.37 3.72
CA ALA A 9 -10.63 0.05 3.65
C ALA A 9 -10.29 1.06 4.77
N ALA A 10 -11.18 2.03 5.03
CA ALA A 10 -11.00 2.97 6.15
C ALA A 10 -10.96 2.22 7.51
N ALA A 11 -11.86 1.29 7.75
CA ALA A 11 -11.83 0.47 8.97
C ALA A 11 -10.55 -0.37 9.08
N ALA A 12 -10.07 -0.93 7.97
CA ALA A 12 -8.80 -1.68 7.94
C ALA A 12 -7.60 -0.79 8.27
N LEU A 13 -7.50 0.39 7.65
CA LEU A 13 -6.43 1.36 7.94
C LEU A 13 -6.47 1.82 9.41
N ALA A 14 -7.67 2.07 9.96
CA ALA A 14 -7.82 2.43 11.37
C ALA A 14 -7.34 1.31 12.32
N ARG A 15 -7.62 0.03 12.01
CA ARG A 15 -7.10 -1.12 12.77
C ARG A 15 -5.58 -1.25 12.69
N LEU A 16 -4.97 -0.83 11.58
CA LEU A 16 -3.51 -0.73 11.42
C LEU A 16 -2.92 0.52 12.10
N GLY A 17 -3.74 1.29 12.82
CA GLY A 17 -3.31 2.42 13.63
C GLY A 17 -3.26 3.77 12.90
N VAL A 18 -3.80 3.87 11.68
CA VAL A 18 -3.92 5.14 10.96
C VAL A 18 -4.96 6.04 11.64
N ARG A 19 -4.56 7.28 11.93
CA ARG A 19 -5.40 8.31 12.52
C ARG A 19 -5.54 9.52 11.59
N ALA A 20 -6.41 10.46 11.98
CA ALA A 20 -6.50 11.76 11.29
C ALA A 20 -5.13 12.45 11.27
N GLY A 21 -4.74 12.97 10.10
CA GLY A 21 -3.44 13.58 9.85
C GLY A 21 -2.30 12.60 9.58
N ASP A 22 -2.44 11.29 9.86
CA ASP A 22 -1.37 10.33 9.55
C ASP A 22 -1.21 10.16 8.04
N PRO A 23 0.04 10.07 7.53
CA PRO A 23 0.29 9.73 6.13
C PRO A 23 0.07 8.23 5.86
N VAL A 24 -0.62 7.97 4.75
CA VAL A 24 -0.83 6.64 4.19
C VAL A 24 -0.22 6.63 2.80
N ALA A 25 0.85 5.87 2.64
CA ALA A 25 1.60 5.81 1.39
C ALA A 25 0.96 4.81 0.41
N VAL A 26 0.80 5.23 -0.84
CA VAL A 26 0.14 4.46 -1.90
C VAL A 26 1.15 4.21 -3.01
N HIS A 27 1.67 2.98 -3.04
CA HIS A 27 2.58 2.44 -4.05
C HIS A 27 1.84 1.46 -4.97
N LEU A 28 0.79 1.95 -5.63
CA LEU A 28 -0.08 1.18 -6.51
C LEU A 28 0.03 1.62 -7.97
N PRO A 29 -0.11 0.69 -8.93
CA PRO A 29 -0.34 1.02 -10.33
C PRO A 29 -1.75 1.60 -10.53
N LEU A 30 -2.16 1.82 -11.79
CA LEU A 30 -3.52 2.25 -12.14
C LEU A 30 -4.54 1.10 -11.93
N VAL A 31 -4.94 0.90 -10.68
CA VAL A 31 -5.94 -0.10 -10.26
C VAL A 31 -7.05 0.54 -9.41
N PRO A 32 -8.26 -0.05 -9.38
CA PRO A 32 -9.40 0.51 -8.64
C PRO A 32 -9.13 0.73 -7.14
N GLU A 33 -8.30 -0.10 -6.53
CA GLU A 33 -7.88 0.00 -5.13
C GLU A 33 -7.22 1.34 -4.83
N SER A 34 -6.54 1.95 -5.80
CA SER A 34 -5.97 3.29 -5.64
C SER A 34 -7.08 4.32 -5.36
N VAL A 35 -8.21 4.26 -6.07
CA VAL A 35 -9.35 5.15 -5.82
C VAL A 35 -10.01 4.83 -4.47
N ILE A 36 -10.14 3.55 -4.14
CA ILE A 36 -10.70 3.10 -2.87
C ILE A 36 -9.87 3.64 -1.70
N VAL A 37 -8.54 3.60 -1.78
CA VAL A 37 -7.63 4.14 -0.76
C VAL A 37 -7.77 5.66 -0.64
N THR A 38 -7.86 6.40 -1.75
CA THR A 38 -8.11 7.86 -1.68
C THR A 38 -9.35 8.18 -0.86
N LEU A 39 -10.45 7.50 -1.17
CA LEU A 39 -11.71 7.72 -0.48
C LEU A 39 -11.66 7.25 0.97
N ALA A 40 -10.94 6.16 1.27
CA ALA A 40 -10.72 5.70 2.63
C ALA A 40 -9.92 6.70 3.47
N CYS A 41 -8.84 7.27 2.92
CA CYS A 41 -8.05 8.30 3.58
C CYS A 41 -8.92 9.54 3.87
N GLY A 42 -9.71 10.00 2.90
CA GLY A 42 -10.65 11.10 3.10
C GLY A 42 -11.65 10.84 4.24
N ARG A 43 -12.14 9.61 4.40
CA ARG A 43 -13.05 9.24 5.51
C ARG A 43 -12.37 9.23 6.87
N LEU A 44 -11.07 8.94 6.93
CA LEU A 44 -10.29 8.96 8.17
C LEU A 44 -9.69 10.32 8.49
N ASN A 45 -9.83 11.30 7.59
CA ASN A 45 -9.03 12.53 7.58
C ASN A 45 -7.51 12.23 7.57
N ALA A 46 -7.11 11.11 6.97
CA ALA A 46 -5.71 10.74 6.79
C ALA A 46 -5.16 11.35 5.49
N VAL A 47 -3.85 11.51 5.41
CA VAL A 47 -3.18 12.11 4.24
C VAL A 47 -2.76 11.01 3.28
N ARG A 48 -3.28 11.04 2.05
CA ARG A 48 -2.78 10.16 0.99
C ARG A 48 -1.45 10.71 0.46
N THR A 49 -0.39 9.92 0.56
CA THR A 49 0.90 10.19 -0.08
C THR A 49 1.12 9.18 -1.20
N THR A 50 1.48 9.62 -2.40
CA THR A 50 1.68 8.70 -3.55
C THR A 50 3.16 8.38 -3.70
N LEU A 51 3.50 7.09 -3.77
CA LEU A 51 4.85 6.59 -4.09
C LEU A 51 4.82 5.98 -5.49
N PRO A 52 5.39 6.63 -6.53
CA PRO A 52 5.29 6.12 -7.90
C PRO A 52 5.89 4.72 -8.06
N VAL A 53 5.23 3.85 -8.85
CA VAL A 53 5.64 2.44 -9.05
C VAL A 53 6.88 2.26 -9.92
N TYR A 54 7.30 3.31 -10.62
CA TYR A 54 8.46 3.31 -11.51
C TYR A 54 9.76 3.78 -10.82
N LEU A 55 9.71 4.16 -9.54
CA LEU A 55 10.90 4.54 -8.79
C LEU A 55 11.87 3.36 -8.66
N THR A 56 13.16 3.69 -8.72
CA THR A 56 14.22 2.73 -8.39
C THR A 56 14.21 2.40 -6.89
N VAL A 57 14.88 1.32 -6.50
CA VAL A 57 14.96 0.90 -5.08
C VAL A 57 15.48 2.01 -4.13
N PRO A 58 16.57 2.75 -4.45
CA PRO A 58 16.99 3.89 -3.63
C PRO A 58 15.92 4.97 -3.51
N GLU A 59 15.38 5.43 -4.64
CA GLU A 59 14.40 6.52 -4.67
C GLU A 59 13.12 6.15 -3.92
N LEU A 60 12.68 4.89 -4.03
CA LEU A 60 11.51 4.40 -3.29
C LEU A 60 11.77 4.35 -1.78
N ALA A 61 12.99 4.00 -1.35
CA ALA A 61 13.34 4.00 0.07
C ALA A 61 13.37 5.42 0.65
N ASP A 62 13.94 6.37 -0.09
CA ASP A 62 13.96 7.78 0.29
C ASP A 62 12.52 8.34 0.37
N ALA A 63 11.71 8.13 -0.67
CA ALA A 63 10.32 8.56 -0.67
C ALA A 63 9.49 7.90 0.44
N ALA A 64 9.75 6.62 0.77
CA ALA A 64 9.08 5.95 1.88
C ALA A 64 9.46 6.54 3.24
N ARG A 65 10.74 6.92 3.45
CA ARG A 65 11.19 7.64 4.66
C ARG A 65 10.58 9.02 4.76
N ASP A 66 10.68 9.81 3.69
CA ASP A 66 10.18 11.18 3.65
C ASP A 66 8.65 11.25 3.83
N SER A 67 7.93 10.21 3.38
CA SER A 67 6.48 10.14 3.58
C SER A 67 6.07 10.05 5.05
N GLY A 68 6.95 9.57 5.95
CA GLY A 68 6.62 9.27 7.34
C GLY A 68 5.51 8.22 7.53
N ALA A 69 5.09 7.54 6.46
CA ALA A 69 3.94 6.65 6.48
C ALA A 69 4.22 5.36 7.26
N LYS A 70 3.33 5.03 8.19
CA LYS A 70 3.37 3.77 8.94
C LYS A 70 2.75 2.62 8.15
N VAL A 71 1.90 2.94 7.19
CA VAL A 71 1.18 1.98 6.33
C VAL A 71 1.46 2.30 4.87
N ILE A 72 1.86 1.29 4.10
CA ILE A 72 2.00 1.36 2.65
C ILE A 72 1.00 0.42 1.98
N ILE A 73 0.29 0.88 0.95
CA ILE A 73 -0.54 0.03 0.10
C ILE A 73 0.23 -0.25 -1.20
N THR A 74 0.32 -1.50 -1.60
CA THR A 74 1.02 -1.92 -2.82
C THR A 74 0.32 -3.08 -3.54
N ALA A 75 0.88 -3.55 -4.65
CA ALA A 75 0.40 -4.70 -5.39
C ALA A 75 1.48 -5.79 -5.48
N ASP A 76 1.07 -7.05 -5.65
CA ASP A 76 1.97 -8.18 -5.91
C ASP A 76 2.86 -7.90 -7.15
N ALA A 77 2.22 -7.52 -8.25
CA ALA A 77 2.82 -7.04 -9.49
C ALA A 77 1.83 -6.16 -10.24
N ALA A 78 2.28 -5.58 -11.35
CA ALA A 78 1.47 -4.79 -12.24
C ALA A 78 1.69 -5.21 -13.69
N PHE A 79 0.79 -4.83 -14.58
CA PHE A 79 0.94 -5.03 -16.01
C PHE A 79 0.98 -3.68 -16.71
N TRP A 80 2.10 -3.34 -17.33
CA TRP A 80 2.24 -2.17 -18.19
C TRP A 80 3.32 -2.42 -19.25
N ASP A 81 3.22 -1.72 -20.38
CA ASP A 81 4.07 -1.92 -21.57
C ASP A 81 4.13 -3.37 -22.05
N GLY A 82 2.99 -4.07 -22.03
CA GLY A 82 2.88 -5.45 -22.50
C GLY A 82 3.55 -6.50 -21.61
N ALA A 83 4.09 -6.11 -20.45
CA ALA A 83 4.83 -7.01 -19.57
C ALA A 83 4.36 -6.91 -18.11
N VAL A 84 4.53 -8.01 -17.37
CA VAL A 84 4.35 -8.03 -15.91
C VAL A 84 5.58 -7.42 -15.25
N ARG A 85 5.35 -6.47 -14.35
CA ARG A 85 6.38 -5.71 -13.64
C ARG A 85 6.26 -5.97 -12.14
N PRO A 86 7.35 -6.40 -11.46
CA PRO A 86 7.31 -6.70 -10.04
C PRO A 86 7.17 -5.39 -9.24
N VAL A 87 6.15 -5.30 -8.39
CA VAL A 87 5.93 -4.10 -7.54
C VAL A 87 6.34 -4.42 -6.10
N LYS A 88 5.71 -5.42 -5.46
CA LYS A 88 6.06 -5.85 -4.10
C LYS A 88 7.54 -6.20 -3.91
N PRO A 89 8.23 -6.93 -4.83
CA PRO A 89 9.66 -7.19 -4.67
C PRO A 89 10.54 -5.93 -4.69
N VAL A 90 10.14 -4.87 -5.42
CA VAL A 90 10.85 -3.59 -5.44
C VAL A 90 10.65 -2.88 -4.10
N LEU A 91 9.42 -2.82 -3.60
CA LEU A 91 9.10 -2.26 -2.30
C LEU A 91 9.85 -2.99 -1.17
N ASP A 92 9.89 -4.33 -1.18
CA ASP A 92 10.59 -5.10 -0.15
C ASP A 92 12.09 -4.79 -0.11
N ARG A 93 12.72 -4.60 -1.28
CA ARG A 93 14.11 -4.17 -1.37
C ARG A 93 14.29 -2.76 -0.82
N ALA A 94 13.36 -1.86 -1.10
CA ALA A 94 13.40 -0.49 -0.59
C ALA A 94 13.25 -0.45 0.94
N LEU A 95 12.29 -1.19 1.51
CA LEU A 95 12.04 -1.22 2.95
C LEU A 95 13.20 -1.81 3.77
N ARG A 96 14.05 -2.65 3.16
CA ARG A 96 15.30 -3.13 3.80
C ARG A 96 16.37 -2.05 3.95
N ARG A 97 16.23 -0.91 3.27
CA ARG A 97 17.16 0.23 3.34
C ARG A 97 16.75 1.22 4.42
N ASP A 98 16.52 0.71 5.63
CA ASP A 98 16.23 1.51 6.83
C ASP A 98 14.91 2.31 6.76
N CYS A 99 13.77 1.61 6.65
CA CYS A 99 12.43 2.20 6.77
C CYS A 99 11.68 1.67 8.01
N PRO A 100 12.18 1.88 9.24
CA PRO A 100 11.62 1.29 10.47
C PRO A 100 10.22 1.82 10.83
N GLN A 101 9.85 2.99 10.30
CA GLN A 101 8.54 3.59 10.49
C GLN A 101 7.41 2.77 9.85
N VAL A 102 7.72 2.00 8.79
CA VAL A 102 6.73 1.21 8.05
C VAL A 102 6.41 -0.07 8.82
N ARG A 103 5.23 -0.09 9.44
CA ARG A 103 4.77 -1.19 10.30
C ARG A 103 3.87 -2.17 9.56
N SER A 104 3.15 -1.71 8.54
CA SER A 104 2.22 -2.54 7.80
C SER A 104 2.26 -2.26 6.30
N VAL A 105 2.15 -3.32 5.50
CA VAL A 105 2.04 -3.27 4.04
C VAL A 105 0.79 -4.02 3.62
N LEU A 106 -0.18 -3.31 3.04
CA LEU A 106 -1.37 -3.92 2.43
C LEU A 106 -1.07 -4.27 0.97
N VAL A 107 -1.13 -5.55 0.63
CA VAL A 107 -0.79 -6.07 -0.70
C VAL A 107 -2.07 -6.41 -1.47
N VAL A 108 -2.27 -5.78 -2.62
CA VAL A 108 -3.32 -6.11 -3.58
C VAL A 108 -2.84 -7.26 -4.45
N ASN A 109 -3.61 -8.35 -4.51
CA ASN A 109 -3.36 -9.43 -5.45
C ASN A 109 -3.91 -9.04 -6.83
N ARG A 110 -3.03 -8.59 -7.72
CA ARG A 110 -3.36 -8.12 -9.08
C ARG A 110 -3.01 -9.14 -10.16
N THR A 111 -1.96 -9.95 -9.97
CA THR A 111 -1.47 -10.90 -10.98
C THR A 111 -1.37 -12.35 -10.50
N SER A 112 -1.68 -12.61 -9.22
CA SER A 112 -1.61 -13.93 -8.58
C SER A 112 -0.23 -14.59 -8.69
N ARG A 113 0.82 -13.77 -8.64
CA ARG A 113 2.19 -14.28 -8.64
C ARG A 113 2.67 -14.54 -7.21
N PRO A 114 3.53 -15.55 -7.01
CA PRO A 114 4.23 -15.71 -5.74
C PRO A 114 5.02 -14.45 -5.41
N VAL A 115 4.84 -13.94 -4.20
CA VAL A 115 5.58 -12.80 -3.65
C VAL A 115 6.18 -13.16 -2.31
N SER A 116 7.36 -12.62 -2.03
CA SER A 116 7.96 -12.73 -0.70
C SER A 116 7.08 -12.03 0.33
N TRP A 117 7.00 -12.63 1.51
CA TRP A 117 6.12 -12.20 2.58
C TRP A 117 6.89 -12.02 3.88
N THR A 118 6.62 -10.92 4.59
CA THR A 118 7.14 -10.65 5.93
C THR A 118 6.01 -10.75 6.93
N ALA A 119 6.03 -11.81 7.76
CA ALA A 119 5.01 -12.05 8.78
C ALA A 119 4.90 -10.86 9.75
N GLY A 120 3.67 -10.51 10.12
CA GLY A 120 3.37 -9.37 11.01
C GLY A 120 3.38 -8.00 10.33
N ARG A 121 4.07 -7.83 9.19
CA ARG A 121 4.09 -6.58 8.41
C ARG A 121 3.18 -6.64 7.19
N ASP A 122 3.24 -7.73 6.43
CA ASP A 122 2.52 -7.85 5.16
C ASP A 122 1.13 -8.46 5.40
N HIS A 123 0.10 -7.87 4.81
CA HIS A 123 -1.28 -8.32 4.87
C HIS A 123 -1.94 -8.28 3.50
N TRP A 124 -2.74 -9.29 3.16
CA TRP A 124 -3.53 -9.23 1.95
C TRP A 124 -4.65 -8.19 2.06
N TRP A 125 -4.79 -7.36 1.03
CA TRP A 125 -5.84 -6.34 0.94
C TRP A 125 -7.24 -6.92 1.14
N HIS A 126 -7.55 -8.02 0.43
CA HIS A 126 -8.88 -8.61 0.46
C HIS A 126 -9.24 -9.20 1.83
N GLU A 127 -8.28 -9.83 2.51
CA GLU A 127 -8.44 -10.33 3.88
C GLU A 127 -8.61 -9.18 4.89
N ALA A 128 -7.76 -8.15 4.75
CA ALA A 128 -7.83 -6.96 5.57
C ALA A 128 -9.21 -6.27 5.46
N LEU A 129 -9.82 -6.25 4.27
CA LEU A 129 -11.16 -5.68 4.07
C LEU A 129 -12.30 -6.61 4.52
N ALA A 130 -12.07 -7.91 4.65
CA ALA A 130 -13.10 -8.88 5.05
C ALA A 130 -13.32 -8.91 6.58
N THR A 131 -12.34 -8.47 7.35
CA THR A 131 -12.40 -8.40 8.81
C THR A 131 -13.47 -7.39 9.23
N ARG A 132 -14.52 -7.86 9.91
CA ARG A 132 -15.64 -7.04 10.41
C ARG A 132 -15.27 -6.23 11.64
#